data_AF-A0A9X1DL10-F1
#
_entry.id   AF-A0A9X1DL10-F1
#
_cell.length_a   1.000
_cell.length_b   1.000
_cell.length_c   1.000
_cell.angle_alpha   90.00
_cell.angle_beta   90.00
_cell.angle_gamma   90.00
#
_symmetry.space_group_name_H-M   'P 1'
#
loop_
_entity.id
_entity.type
_entity.pdbx_description
1 polymer ?
#
loop_
_entity_poly.entity_id
_entity_poly.type
_entity_poly.pdbx_seq_one_letter_code
_entity_poly.pdbx_strand_id
1 'polypeptide(L)'
;MRHYLEAIHDADVLKASGLTYTFVRPIVLTNEQAIGKIFADVKVGHTKKSIPRVVVASVLAQSVTGEKTFNKTFEILCGTLPIKKALNNM
;
A
#
# COMPACT_ATOMS: atom_id res chain seq x y z
N MET A 1 5.47 -18.12 7.14
CA MET A 1 4.53 -18.43 6.04
C MET A 1 3.07 -18.36 6.47
N ARG A 2 2.69 -18.92 7.63
CA ARG A 2 1.30 -18.89 8.14
C ARG A 2 0.67 -17.48 8.15
N HIS A 3 1.32 -16.50 8.75
CA HIS A 3 0.80 -15.12 8.81
C HIS A 3 0.61 -14.43 7.45
N TYR A 4 1.40 -14.79 6.44
CA TYR A 4 1.25 -14.24 5.09
C TYR A 4 0.02 -14.81 4.39
N LEU A 5 -0.22 -16.12 4.56
CA LEU A 5 -1.39 -16.79 4.00
C LEU A 5 -2.68 -16.34 4.71
N GLU A 6 -2.62 -16.14 6.03
CA GLU A 6 -3.72 -15.54 6.81
C GLU A 6 -4.08 -14.15 6.25
N ALA A 7 -3.09 -13.29 5.99
CA ALA A 7 -3.34 -11.97 5.41
C ALA A 7 -3.95 -12.01 3.99
N ILE A 8 -3.58 -13.00 3.18
CA ILE A 8 -4.23 -13.21 1.87
C ILE A 8 -5.69 -13.62 2.06
N HIS A 9 -5.94 -14.57 2.95
CA HIS A 9 -7.29 -15.04 3.26
C HIS A 9 -8.19 -13.91 3.76
N ASP A 10 -7.71 -13.11 4.72
CA ASP A 10 -8.44 -11.95 5.25
C ASP A 10 -8.79 -10.94 4.16
N ALA A 11 -7.88 -10.76 3.18
CA ALA A 11 -8.15 -9.88 2.06
C ALA A 11 -9.30 -10.39 1.18
N ASP A 12 -9.40 -11.70 0.96
CA ASP A 12 -10.49 -12.27 0.16
C ASP A 12 -11.82 -12.26 0.93
N VAL A 13 -11.79 -12.47 2.25
CA VAL A 13 -12.97 -12.31 3.12
C VAL A 13 -13.49 -10.86 3.08
N LEU A 14 -12.59 -9.88 3.20
CA LEU A 14 -12.97 -8.47 3.20
C LEU A 14 -13.50 -7.99 1.83
N LYS A 15 -13.01 -8.56 0.71
CA LYS A 15 -13.61 -8.29 -0.61
C LYS A 15 -15.05 -8.81 -0.71
N ALA A 16 -15.32 -9.97 -0.10
CA ALA A 16 -16.63 -10.60 -0.12
C ALA A 16 -17.64 -9.96 0.84
N SER A 17 -17.18 -9.17 1.83
CA SER A 17 -18.03 -8.63 2.89
C SER A 17 -18.88 -7.41 2.46
N GLY A 18 -18.68 -6.88 1.25
CA GLY A 18 -19.38 -5.68 0.77
C GLY A 18 -18.93 -4.37 1.44
N LEU A 19 -17.83 -4.40 2.21
CA LEU A 19 -17.26 -3.20 2.81
C LEU A 19 -16.41 -2.44 1.78
N THR A 20 -16.38 -1.11 1.90
CA THR A 20 -15.38 -0.30 1.20
C THR A 20 -14.00 -0.63 1.75
N TYR A 21 -13.15 -1.25 0.94
CA TYR A 21 -11.83 -1.71 1.36
C TYR A 21 -10.70 -1.00 0.62
N THR A 22 -9.51 -1.00 1.21
CA THR A 22 -8.27 -0.61 0.53
C THR A 22 -7.15 -1.56 0.96
N PHE A 23 -6.56 -2.29 0.01
CA PHE A 23 -5.40 -3.15 0.29
C PHE A 23 -4.11 -2.46 -0.14
N VAL A 24 -3.28 -2.14 0.84
CA VAL A 24 -1.94 -1.60 0.64
C VAL A 24 -0.93 -2.73 0.84
N ARG A 25 -0.09 -2.99 -0.17
CA ARG A 25 0.91 -4.07 -0.16
C ARG A 25 2.34 -3.52 -0.25
N PRO A 26 2.98 -3.23 0.88
CA PRO A 26 4.40 -2.86 0.89
C PRO A 26 5.27 -4.03 0.40
N ILE A 27 6.32 -3.73 -0.38
CA ILE A 27 7.26 -4.77 -0.86
C ILE A 27 8.20 -5.22 0.26
N VAL A 28 9.22 -4.43 0.61
CA VAL A 28 10.15 -4.71 1.70
C VAL A 28 10.09 -3.59 2.73
N LEU A 29 9.84 -3.93 3.99
CA LEU A 29 9.71 -2.94 5.08
C LEU A 29 11.05 -2.66 5.74
N THR A 30 11.33 -1.38 5.96
CA THR A 30 12.52 -0.92 6.68
C THR A 30 12.18 0.09 7.78
N ASN A 31 13.17 0.48 8.59
CA ASN A 31 12.97 1.31 9.79
C ASN A 31 13.58 2.71 9.69
N GLU A 32 14.08 3.12 8.52
CA GLU A 32 14.71 4.43 8.38
C GLU A 32 13.69 5.57 8.47
N GLN A 33 14.17 6.72 8.90
CA GLN A 33 13.37 7.93 9.04
C GLN A 33 13.34 8.69 7.69
N ALA A 34 12.86 8.05 6.63
CA ALA A 34 12.77 8.66 5.30
C ALA A 34 11.37 9.20 5.00
N ILE A 35 11.32 10.24 4.15
CA ILE A 35 10.12 11.07 3.93
C ILE A 35 9.48 10.84 2.55
N GLY A 36 8.17 10.54 2.58
CA GLY A 36 7.13 11.19 1.76
C GLY A 36 7.03 10.91 0.27
N LYS A 37 7.97 10.17 -0.36
CA LYS A 37 7.91 9.87 -1.80
C LYS A 37 7.83 8.37 -2.08
N ILE A 38 6.86 7.99 -2.90
CA ILE A 38 6.55 6.59 -3.22
C ILE A 38 6.29 6.40 -4.71
N PHE A 39 6.35 5.15 -5.13
CA PHE A 39 5.58 4.66 -6.27
C PHE A 39 4.43 3.81 -5.72
N ALA A 40 3.27 3.92 -6.35
CA ALA A 40 2.10 3.12 -6.04
C ALA A 40 1.46 2.68 -7.37
N ASP A 41 1.19 1.38 -7.49
CA ASP A 41 0.62 0.78 -8.71
C ASP A 41 -0.05 -0.55 -8.35
N VAL A 42 -0.91 -1.09 -9.21
CA VAL A 42 -1.56 -2.41 -9.02
C VAL A 42 -0.53 -3.52 -8.84
N LYS A 43 0.61 -3.39 -9.54
CA LYS A 43 1.76 -4.30 -9.41
C LYS A 43 3.05 -3.57 -9.75
N VAL A 44 3.97 -3.49 -8.79
CA VAL A 44 5.30 -2.92 -9.03
C VAL A 44 6.30 -4.03 -9.31
N GLY A 45 6.76 -4.13 -10.56
CA GLY A 45 7.71 -5.16 -11.00
C GLY A 45 9.12 -5.10 -10.38
N HIS A 46 9.37 -4.17 -9.45
CA HIS A 46 10.70 -3.93 -8.87
C HIS A 46 10.79 -4.49 -7.44
N THR A 47 11.11 -5.77 -7.33
CA THR A 47 11.21 -6.53 -6.07
C THR A 47 12.40 -6.13 -5.17
N LYS A 48 13.33 -5.30 -5.65
CA LYS A 48 14.54 -4.89 -4.90
C LYS A 48 14.39 -3.59 -4.11
N LYS A 49 13.23 -2.94 -4.14
CA LYS A 49 13.02 -1.66 -3.44
C LYS A 49 12.30 -1.88 -2.12
N SER A 50 12.75 -1.16 -1.11
CA SER A 50 12.13 -1.12 0.21
C SER A 50 11.27 0.13 0.39
N ILE A 51 10.54 0.15 1.50
CA ILE A 51 9.78 1.30 1.98
C ILE A 51 9.83 1.36 3.51
N PRO A 52 10.14 2.52 4.11
CA PRO A 52 10.13 2.65 5.55
C PRO A 52 8.72 2.56 6.13
N ARG A 53 8.58 1.95 7.31
CA ARG A 53 7.31 1.82 8.03
C ARG A 53 6.61 3.18 8.26
N VAL A 54 7.37 4.25 8.52
CA VAL A 54 6.82 5.60 8.70
C VAL A 54 6.13 6.13 7.44
N VAL A 55 6.63 5.76 6.25
CA VAL A 55 6.01 6.12 4.98
C VAL A 55 4.75 5.29 4.76
N VAL A 56 4.78 3.99 5.06
CA VAL A 56 3.59 3.12 4.97
C VAL A 56 2.45 3.64 5.85
N ALA A 57 2.72 4.04 7.10
CA ALA A 57 1.72 4.63 7.98
C ALA A 57 1.07 5.89 7.36
N SER A 58 1.87 6.73 6.68
CA SER A 58 1.37 7.91 5.98
C SER A 58 0.48 7.54 4.78
N VAL A 59 0.83 6.47 4.04
CA VAL A 59 0.00 5.94 2.95
C VAL A 59 -1.34 5.44 3.48
N LEU A 60 -1.33 4.67 4.57
CA LEU A 60 -2.55 4.15 5.20
C LEU A 60 -3.47 5.29 5.62
N ALA A 61 -2.93 6.29 6.34
CA ALA A 61 -3.69 7.46 6.76
C ALA A 61 -4.33 8.21 5.59
N GLN A 62 -3.60 8.39 4.48
CA GLN A 62 -4.12 9.06 3.30
C GLN A 62 -5.14 8.23 2.52
N SER A 63 -5.07 6.90 2.61
CA SER A 63 -5.99 5.98 1.95
C SER A 63 -7.36 5.94 2.61
N VAL A 64 -7.45 6.20 3.93
CA VAL A 64 -8.73 6.23 4.66
C VAL A 64 -9.71 7.25 4.06
N THR A 65 -9.23 8.41 3.63
CA THR A 65 -10.06 9.49 3.06
C THR A 65 -9.91 9.65 1.56
N GLY A 66 -9.00 8.88 0.93
CA GLY A 66 -8.72 8.95 -0.49
C GLY A 66 -9.62 8.02 -1.29
N GLU A 67 -10.73 8.54 -1.82
CA GLU A 67 -11.71 7.75 -2.60
C GLU A 67 -11.10 7.00 -3.79
N LYS A 68 -10.03 7.53 -4.38
CA LYS A 68 -9.27 6.87 -5.45
C LYS A 68 -8.64 5.55 -5.05
N THR A 69 -8.52 5.28 -3.75
CA THR A 69 -7.97 4.04 -3.20
C THR A 69 -9.05 3.03 -2.84
N PHE A 70 -10.32 3.44 -2.83
CA PHE A 70 -11.43 2.57 -2.44
C PHE A 70 -11.60 1.42 -3.43
N ASN A 71 -11.85 0.24 -2.87
CA ASN A 71 -11.97 -1.04 -3.56
C ASN A 71 -10.76 -1.36 -4.45
N LYS A 72 -9.57 -0.84 -4.09
CA LYS A 72 -8.32 -1.12 -4.80
C LYS A 72 -7.37 -1.98 -3.97
N THR A 73 -6.57 -2.75 -4.70
CA THR A 73 -5.36 -3.40 -4.20
C THR A 73 -4.18 -2.82 -4.95
N PHE A 74 -3.16 -2.37 -4.23
CA PHE A 74 -1.97 -1.81 -4.85
C PHE A 74 -0.74 -2.06 -4.01
N GLU A 75 0.40 -2.10 -4.68
CA GLU A 75 1.70 -2.25 -4.08
C GLU A 75 2.39 -0.90 -3.94
N ILE A 76 3.21 -0.74 -2.89
CA ILE A 76 3.97 0.48 -2.64
C ILE A 76 5.44 0.21 -2.38
N LEU A 77 6.27 1.12 -2.87
CA LEU A 77 7.71 1.13 -2.65
C LEU A 77 8.28 2.55 -2.70
N CYS A 78 9.52 2.75 -2.22
CA CYS A 78 10.18 4.06 -2.29
C CYS A 78 10.28 4.59 -3.74
N GLY A 79 9.91 5.86 -3.92
CA GLY A 79 9.83 6.46 -5.25
C GLY A 79 10.08 7.96 -5.26
N THR A 80 9.55 8.63 -6.28
CA THR A 80 9.82 10.05 -6.54
C THR A 80 8.59 10.94 -6.38
N LEU A 81 7.38 10.37 -6.34
CA LEU A 81 6.14 11.12 -6.24
C LEU A 81 5.67 11.29 -4.80
N PRO A 82 5.18 12.47 -4.38
CA PRO A 82 4.51 12.65 -3.11
C PRO A 82 3.33 11.66 -2.95
N ILE A 83 3.11 11.13 -1.75
CA ILE A 83 2.08 10.10 -1.47
C ILE A 83 0.72 10.42 -2.12
N LYS A 84 0.17 11.61 -1.87
CA LYS A 84 -1.13 12.02 -2.43
C LYS A 84 -1.17 11.94 -3.96
N LYS A 85 -0.08 12.39 -4.61
CA LYS A 85 0.02 12.35 -6.08
C LYS A 85 0.16 10.93 -6.59
N ALA A 86 0.96 10.10 -5.92
CA ALA A 86 1.11 8.69 -6.27
C ALA A 86 -0.24 7.96 -6.19
N LEU A 87 -0.99 8.11 -5.09
CA LEU A 87 -2.29 7.46 -4.90
C LEU A 87 -3.34 7.91 -5.92
N ASN A 88 -3.29 9.16 -6.36
CA ASN A 88 -4.22 9.69 -7.36
C ASN A 88 -3.90 9.25 -8.80
N ASN A 89 -2.66 8.80 -9.05
CA ASN A 89 -2.17 8.44 -10.37
C ASN A 89 -2.13 6.91 -10.60
N MET A 90 -2.72 6.14 -9.69
CA MET A 90 -2.87 4.68 -9.75
C MET A 90 -4.08 4.20 -10.54
#